data_AF-A0A7S2HUL2-F1
#
_entry.id   AF-A0A7S2HUL2-F1
#
_cell.length_a   1.000
_cell.length_b   1.000
_cell.length_c   1.000
_cell.angle_alpha   90.00
_cell.angle_beta   90.00
_cell.angle_gamma   90.00
#
_symmetry.space_group_name_H-M   'P 1'
#
loop_
_entity.id
_entity.type
_entity.pdbx_description
1 polymer ?
#
loop_
_entity_poly.entity_id
_entity_poly.type
_entity_poly.pdbx_seq_one_letter_code
_entity_poly.pdbx_strand_id
1 'polypeptide(L)'
;MSDLKEYVAGQNLEIKLREILTTSGTYAAIALTLVLLFSVTRRTDFGKAWYAPKQFVRKHQVPELLKSDTLFGWVFELWQMKEEKILQYGGYDVVMYLRVLSMCFWILVYFAPYGFFVLVPINVIATQNADEADSSSSFDPKRNGFIETTLYPSNYRHLSG
;
A
#
# COMPACT_ATOMS: atom_id res chain seq x y z
N MET A 1 -15.87 -33.10 1.91
CA MET A 1 -15.46 -32.05 2.89
C MET A 1 -14.32 -31.19 2.34
N SER A 2 -13.43 -31.75 1.52
CA SER A 2 -12.44 -31.02 0.70
C SER A 2 -13.07 -29.98 -0.23
N ASP A 3 -14.11 -30.37 -0.98
CA ASP A 3 -14.68 -29.51 -2.02
C ASP A 3 -15.31 -28.25 -1.43
N LEU A 4 -15.96 -28.37 -0.26
CA LEU A 4 -16.52 -27.24 0.47
C LEU A 4 -15.45 -26.22 0.89
N LYS A 5 -14.25 -26.67 1.29
CA LYS A 5 -13.14 -25.78 1.66
C LYS A 5 -12.62 -25.02 0.44
N GLU A 6 -12.52 -25.69 -0.70
CA GLU A 6 -12.06 -25.08 -1.96
C GLU A 6 -13.05 -24.02 -2.46
N TYR A 7 -14.36 -24.31 -2.42
CA TYR A 7 -15.41 -23.34 -2.74
C TYR A 7 -15.39 -22.12 -1.81
N VAL A 8 -15.23 -22.33 -0.50
CA VAL A 8 -15.14 -21.24 0.48
C VAL A 8 -13.87 -20.41 0.28
N ALA A 9 -12.72 -21.03 0.01
CA ALA A 9 -11.47 -20.33 -0.28
C ALA A 9 -11.57 -19.48 -1.56
N GLY A 10 -12.14 -20.03 -2.63
CA GLY A 10 -12.41 -19.31 -3.87
C GLY A 10 -13.33 -18.10 -3.66
N GLN A 11 -14.41 -18.25 -2.88
CA GLN A 11 -15.28 -17.13 -2.51
C GLN A 11 -14.56 -16.04 -1.72
N ASN A 12 -13.74 -16.41 -0.73
CA ASN A 12 -13.00 -15.44 0.08
C ASN A 12 -12.00 -14.64 -0.76
N LEU A 13 -11.37 -15.27 -1.75
CA LEU A 13 -10.45 -14.59 -2.67
C LEU A 13 -11.18 -13.54 -3.51
N GLU A 14 -12.31 -13.91 -4.11
CA GLU A 14 -13.15 -12.99 -4.89
C GLU A 14 -13.60 -11.78 -4.05
N ILE A 15 -14.01 -12.02 -2.81
CA ILE A 15 -14.43 -10.95 -1.89
C ILE A 15 -13.24 -10.02 -1.55
N LYS A 16 -12.08 -10.58 -1.21
CA LYS A 16 -10.87 -9.80 -0.91
C LYS A 16 -10.38 -8.98 -2.10
N LEU A 17 -10.40 -9.55 -3.30
CA LEU A 17 -10.01 -8.84 -4.51
C LEU A 17 -10.93 -7.64 -4.78
N ARG A 18 -12.24 -7.82 -4.64
CA ARG A 18 -13.22 -6.74 -4.79
C ARG A 18 -13.03 -5.64 -3.76
N GLU A 19 -12.69 -5.99 -2.52
CA GLU A 19 -12.40 -5.03 -1.45
C GLU A 19 -11.15 -4.18 -1.78
N ILE A 20 -10.06 -4.83 -2.20
CA ILE A 20 -8.83 -4.14 -2.62
C ILE A 20 -9.10 -3.22 -3.82
N LEU A 21 -9.85 -3.70 -4.81
CA LEU A 21 -10.23 -2.90 -5.98
C LEU A 21 -11.07 -1.69 -5.61
N THR A 22 -12.05 -1.85 -4.72
CA THR A 22 -12.95 -0.77 -4.30
C THR A 22 -12.19 0.30 -3.51
N THR A 23 -11.36 -0.12 -2.56
CA THR A 23 -10.58 0.81 -1.72
C THR A 23 -9.53 1.56 -2.52
N SER A 24 -8.70 0.86 -3.30
CA SER A 24 -7.69 1.47 -4.17
C SER A 24 -8.32 2.40 -5.22
N GLY A 25 -9.44 2.01 -5.81
CA GLY A 25 -10.21 2.84 -6.74
C GLY A 25 -10.74 4.12 -6.09
N THR A 26 -11.22 4.04 -4.85
CA THR A 26 -11.71 5.19 -4.09
C THR A 26 -10.59 6.19 -3.83
N TYR A 27 -9.43 5.73 -3.35
CA TYR A 27 -8.28 6.62 -3.13
C TYR A 27 -7.77 7.22 -4.45
N ALA A 28 -7.73 6.44 -5.53
CA ALA A 28 -7.34 6.93 -6.84
C ALA A 28 -8.31 7.98 -7.38
N ALA A 29 -9.62 7.79 -7.20
CA ALA A 29 -10.64 8.76 -7.60
C ALA A 29 -10.52 10.07 -6.79
N ILE A 30 -10.30 9.99 -5.49
CA ILE A 30 -10.06 11.17 -4.64
C ILE A 30 -8.80 11.89 -5.10
N ALA A 31 -7.69 11.17 -5.30
CA ALA A 31 -6.43 11.76 -5.76
C ALA A 31 -6.60 12.45 -7.12
N LEU A 32 -7.26 11.81 -8.08
CA LEU A 32 -7.54 12.37 -9.39
C LEU A 32 -8.42 13.61 -9.28
N THR A 33 -9.46 13.58 -8.44
CA THR A 33 -10.34 14.73 -8.19
C THR A 33 -9.56 15.91 -7.63
N LEU A 34 -8.68 15.68 -6.64
CA LEU A 34 -7.82 16.71 -6.06
C LEU A 34 -6.83 17.26 -7.09
N VAL A 35 -6.25 16.40 -7.94
CA VAL A 35 -5.32 16.83 -9.00
C VAL A 35 -6.05 17.66 -10.06
N LEU A 36 -7.26 17.27 -10.45
CA LEU A 36 -8.09 18.05 -11.37
C LEU A 36 -8.49 19.39 -10.76
N LEU A 37 -8.95 19.38 -9.51
CA LEU A 37 -9.28 20.60 -8.77
C LEU A 37 -8.07 21.53 -8.69
N PHE A 38 -6.90 21.00 -8.31
CA PHE A 38 -5.65 21.74 -8.30
C PHE A 38 -5.29 22.31 -9.68
N SER A 39 -5.45 21.52 -10.73
CA SER A 39 -5.16 21.94 -12.11
C SER A 39 -6.07 23.09 -12.56
N VAL A 40 -7.36 23.06 -12.18
CA VAL A 40 -8.31 24.14 -12.43
C VAL A 40 -7.99 25.37 -11.59
N THR A 41 -7.79 25.22 -10.27
CA THR A 41 -7.45 26.34 -9.37
C THR A 41 -6.16 27.04 -9.77
N ARG A 42 -5.18 26.30 -10.28
CA ARG A 42 -3.92 26.85 -10.81
C ARG A 42 -4.12 27.66 -12.10
N ARG A 43 -5.08 27.27 -12.95
CA ARG A 43 -5.38 27.97 -14.20
C ARG A 43 -6.14 29.27 -13.95
N THR A 44 -6.98 29.32 -12.93
CA THR A 44 -7.76 30.50 -12.56
C THR A 44 -6.87 31.56 -11.90
N ASP A 45 -6.92 32.80 -12.41
CA ASP A 45 -6.10 33.93 -11.91
C ASP A 45 -6.34 34.25 -10.42
N PHE A 46 -7.48 33.83 -9.85
CA PHE A 46 -7.80 33.95 -8.43
C PHE A 46 -6.85 33.16 -7.52
N GLY A 47 -6.26 32.06 -8.02
CA GLY A 47 -5.33 31.21 -7.25
C GLY A 47 -3.88 31.73 -7.22
N LYS A 48 -3.44 32.51 -8.22
CA LYS A 48 -2.06 33.00 -8.33
C LYS A 48 -1.68 33.93 -7.17
N ALA A 49 -2.63 34.71 -6.67
CA ALA A 49 -2.44 35.62 -5.53
C ALA A 49 -2.12 34.88 -4.21
N TRP A 50 -2.71 33.69 -4.00
CA TRP A 50 -2.58 32.93 -2.75
C TRP A 50 -1.46 31.90 -2.79
N TYR A 51 -1.26 31.25 -3.94
CA TYR A 51 -0.26 30.19 -4.08
C TYR A 51 1.15 30.70 -4.38
N ALA A 52 1.28 31.94 -4.88
CA ALA A 52 2.57 32.51 -5.23
C ALA A 52 2.77 33.95 -4.71
N PRO A 53 2.66 34.22 -3.39
CA PRO A 53 2.90 35.56 -2.84
C PRO A 53 4.34 36.05 -3.13
N LYS A 54 5.30 35.11 -3.26
CA LYS A 54 6.68 35.42 -3.62
C LYS A 54 6.84 36.02 -5.04
N GLN A 55 5.89 35.76 -5.95
CA GLN A 55 5.87 36.40 -7.29
C GLN A 55 5.53 37.89 -7.22
N PHE A 56 4.70 38.29 -6.27
CA PHE A 56 4.34 39.70 -6.08
C PHE A 56 5.45 40.49 -5.41
N VAL A 57 6.24 39.86 -4.52
CA VAL A 57 7.32 40.51 -3.76
C VAL A 57 8.64 40.58 -4.55
N ARG A 58 8.95 39.59 -5.39
CA ARG A 58 10.22 39.53 -6.16
C ARG A 58 9.98 39.29 -7.66
N LYS A 59 9.36 40.24 -8.35
CA LYS A 59 9.04 40.19 -9.80
C LYS A 59 10.19 39.77 -10.74
N HIS A 60 11.45 39.95 -10.34
CA HIS A 60 12.63 39.68 -11.19
C HIS A 60 13.40 38.40 -10.82
N GLN A 61 12.98 37.67 -9.78
CA GLN A 61 13.68 36.47 -9.27
C GLN A 61 12.78 35.23 -9.23
N VAL A 62 11.66 35.19 -9.94
CA VAL A 62 10.82 34.00 -10.00
C VAL A 62 10.86 33.43 -11.41
N PRO A 63 11.06 32.11 -11.58
CA PRO A 63 11.03 31.50 -12.90
C PRO A 63 9.69 31.78 -13.59
N GLU A 64 9.72 31.94 -14.92
CA GLU A 64 8.49 32.05 -15.72
C GLU A 64 7.51 30.96 -15.29
N LEU A 65 6.25 31.35 -15.06
CA LEU A 65 5.15 30.42 -14.77
C LEU A 65 5.24 29.28 -15.78
N LEU A 66 5.29 28.05 -15.26
CA LEU A 66 5.18 26.80 -16.01
C LEU A 66 4.14 26.97 -17.13
N LYS A 67 4.62 26.92 -18.38
CA LYS A 67 3.96 27.47 -19.58
C LYS A 67 2.94 26.48 -20.17
N SER A 68 2.83 25.29 -19.59
CA SER A 68 1.99 24.24 -20.13
C SER A 68 0.50 24.56 -20.01
N ASP A 69 -0.17 24.70 -21.16
CA ASP A 69 -1.63 24.84 -21.28
C ASP A 69 -2.41 23.52 -21.06
N THR A 70 -1.70 22.42 -20.81
CA THR A 70 -2.28 21.08 -20.60
C THR A 70 -2.49 20.75 -19.12
N LEU A 71 -3.57 20.00 -18.80
CA LEU A 71 -3.98 19.67 -17.43
C LEU A 71 -2.89 18.96 -16.60
N PHE A 72 -2.00 18.20 -17.24
CA PHE A 72 -0.89 17.49 -16.58
C PHE A 72 0.50 17.95 -17.04
N GLY A 73 0.59 18.97 -17.90
CA GLY A 73 1.88 19.44 -18.43
C GLY A 73 2.82 19.96 -17.34
N TRP A 74 2.25 20.40 -16.21
CA TRP A 74 3.02 20.86 -15.06
C TRP A 74 3.86 19.75 -14.42
N VAL A 75 3.40 18.49 -14.46
CA VAL A 75 4.17 17.36 -13.90
C VAL A 75 5.44 17.13 -14.70
N PHE A 76 5.32 17.18 -16.03
CA PHE A 76 6.43 17.00 -16.94
C PHE A 76 7.42 18.17 -16.87
N GLU A 77 6.92 19.40 -16.82
CA GLU A 77 7.77 20.59 -16.64
C GLU A 77 8.51 20.59 -15.29
N LEU A 78 7.88 20.09 -14.21
CA LEU A 78 8.56 19.89 -12.93
C LEU A 78 9.67 18.84 -13.02
N TRP A 79 9.43 17.75 -13.75
CA TRP A 79 10.44 16.71 -13.96
C TRP A 79 11.61 17.22 -14.82
N GLN A 80 11.34 18.04 -15.83
CA GLN A 80 12.37 18.63 -16.69
C GLN A 80 13.14 19.79 -16.06
N MET A 81 12.69 20.30 -14.91
CA MET A 81 13.33 21.44 -14.27
C MET A 81 14.74 21.08 -13.80
N LYS A 82 15.75 21.75 -14.36
CA LYS A 82 17.16 21.53 -13.98
C LYS A 82 17.39 21.85 -12.50
N GLU A 83 18.15 20.99 -11.82
CA GLU A 83 18.53 21.18 -10.40
C GLU A 83 19.14 22.56 -10.12
N GLU A 84 19.92 23.11 -11.07
CA GLU A 84 20.51 24.45 -10.99
C GLU A 84 19.46 25.55 -10.80
N LYS A 85 18.32 25.46 -11.50
CA LYS A 85 17.21 26.42 -11.33
C LYS A 85 16.53 26.21 -9.98
N ILE A 86 16.35 24.97 -9.55
CA ILE A 86 15.77 24.65 -8.24
C ILE A 86 16.66 25.21 -7.12
N LEU A 87 17.98 25.11 -7.25
CA LEU A 87 18.94 25.67 -6.32
C LEU A 87 18.86 27.21 -6.26
N GLN A 88 18.73 27.85 -7.42
CA GLN A 88 18.65 29.32 -7.53
C GLN A 88 17.38 29.89 -6.85
N TYR A 89 16.26 29.18 -6.90
CA TYR A 89 14.96 29.69 -6.43
C TYR A 89 14.47 29.07 -5.10
N GLY A 90 14.77 27.81 -4.85
CA GLY A 90 14.33 27.03 -3.69
C GLY A 90 15.37 26.92 -2.57
N GLY A 91 16.62 27.29 -2.84
CA GLY A 91 17.72 27.12 -1.90
C GLY A 91 18.21 25.68 -1.82
N TYR A 92 19.22 25.46 -0.98
CA TYR A 92 19.93 24.18 -0.88
C TYR A 92 19.07 23.06 -0.27
N ASP A 93 18.22 23.38 0.72
CA ASP A 93 17.40 22.41 1.44
C ASP A 93 16.41 21.67 0.53
N VAL A 94 15.74 22.40 -0.37
CA VAL A 94 14.79 21.82 -1.33
C VAL A 94 15.48 20.82 -2.27
N VAL A 95 16.70 21.14 -2.73
CA VAL A 95 17.48 20.25 -3.59
C VAL A 95 17.88 18.98 -2.86
N MET A 96 18.32 19.09 -1.60
CA MET A 96 18.65 17.93 -0.78
C MET A 96 17.43 17.03 -0.56
N TYR A 97 16.26 17.60 -0.26
CA TYR A 97 15.02 16.85 -0.10
C TYR A 97 14.62 16.09 -1.37
N LEU A 98 14.65 16.76 -2.53
CA LEU A 98 14.35 16.12 -3.82
C LEU A 98 15.34 14.98 -4.13
N ARG A 99 16.63 15.18 -3.85
CA ARG A 99 17.66 14.16 -4.04
C ARG A 99 17.41 12.93 -3.17
N VAL A 100 17.05 13.14 -1.90
CA VAL A 100 16.69 12.04 -0.99
C VAL A 100 15.46 11.29 -1.49
N LEU A 101 14.42 12.01 -1.92
CA LEU A 101 13.22 11.37 -2.50
C LEU A 101 13.54 10.53 -3.73
N SER A 102 14.34 11.05 -4.66
CA SER A 102 14.76 10.30 -5.84
C SER A 102 15.58 9.07 -5.46
N MET A 103 16.51 9.19 -4.50
CA MET A 103 17.29 8.05 -4.00
C MET A 103 16.38 6.97 -3.38
N CYS A 104 15.42 7.36 -2.54
CA CYS A 104 14.44 6.44 -1.97
C CYS A 104 13.63 5.74 -3.05
N PHE A 105 13.20 6.46 -4.09
CA PHE A 105 12.45 5.87 -5.20
C PHE A 105 13.29 4.85 -5.97
N TRP A 106 14.55 5.17 -6.30
CA TRP A 106 15.45 4.22 -6.96
C TRP A 106 15.68 2.97 -6.13
N ILE A 107 15.93 3.12 -4.81
CA ILE A 107 16.07 1.98 -3.91
C ILE A 107 14.80 1.13 -3.93
N LEU A 108 13.62 1.73 -3.77
CA LEU A 108 12.36 0.99 -3.83
C LEU A 108 12.17 0.27 -5.17
N VAL A 109 12.48 0.91 -6.30
CA VAL A 109 12.37 0.28 -7.62
C VAL A 109 13.31 -0.91 -7.77
N TYR A 110 14.54 -0.81 -7.24
CA TYR A 110 15.45 -1.95 -7.27
C TYR A 110 15.00 -3.07 -6.34
N PHE A 111 14.51 -2.76 -5.14
CA PHE A 111 14.13 -3.76 -4.13
C PHE A 111 12.73 -4.37 -4.34
N ALA A 112 11.79 -3.65 -4.96
CA ALA A 112 10.43 -4.11 -5.21
C ALA A 112 10.35 -5.45 -5.98
N PRO A 113 11.05 -5.66 -7.12
CA PRO A 113 11.03 -6.94 -7.81
C PRO A 113 11.67 -8.04 -6.95
N TYR A 114 12.76 -7.76 -6.21
CA TYR A 114 13.33 -8.76 -5.30
C TYR A 114 12.34 -9.17 -4.21
N GLY A 115 11.62 -8.20 -3.64
CA GLY A 115 10.54 -8.47 -2.70
C GLY A 115 9.49 -9.38 -3.32
N PHE A 116 9.01 -9.06 -4.53
CA PHE A 116 8.00 -9.87 -5.21
C PHE A 116 8.50 -11.29 -5.52
N PHE A 117 9.69 -11.43 -6.10
CA PHE A 117 10.24 -12.73 -6.49
C PHE A 117 10.65 -13.61 -5.30
N VAL A 118 11.01 -13.03 -4.16
CA VAL A 118 11.46 -13.79 -2.98
C VAL A 118 10.32 -14.01 -1.99
N LEU A 119 9.52 -13.00 -1.66
CA LEU A 119 8.47 -13.10 -0.63
C LEU A 119 7.28 -13.97 -1.09
N VAL A 120 6.89 -13.89 -2.35
CA VAL A 120 5.74 -14.67 -2.87
C VAL A 120 5.98 -16.18 -2.76
N PRO A 121 7.08 -16.77 -3.29
CA PRO A 121 7.29 -18.22 -3.19
C PRO A 121 7.51 -18.68 -1.75
N ILE A 122 8.22 -17.89 -0.93
CA ILE A 122 8.42 -18.20 0.49
C ILE A 122 7.08 -18.32 1.21
N ASN A 123 6.14 -17.40 0.96
CA ASN A 123 4.83 -17.44 1.58
C ASN A 123 4.01 -18.67 1.15
N VAL A 124 4.13 -19.10 -0.11
CA VAL A 124 3.46 -20.31 -0.62
C VAL A 124 4.02 -21.57 0.05
N ILE A 125 5.35 -21.70 0.09
CA ILE A 125 6.02 -22.86 0.71
C ILE A 125 5.71 -22.93 2.21
N ALA A 126 5.71 -21.79 2.90
CA ALA A 126 5.37 -21.72 4.31
C ALA A 126 3.93 -22.18 4.59
N THR A 127 2.98 -21.79 3.75
CA THR A 127 1.58 -22.22 3.88
C THR A 127 1.44 -23.73 3.69
N GLN A 128 2.11 -24.31 2.67
CA GLN A 128 2.06 -25.76 2.42
C GLN A 128 2.61 -26.59 3.59
N ASN A 129 3.73 -26.17 4.17
CA ASN A 129 4.35 -26.89 5.29
C ASN A 129 3.49 -26.81 6.57
N ALA A 130 2.76 -25.71 6.77
CA ALA A 130 1.86 -25.55 7.91
C ALA A 130 0.66 -26.51 7.82
N ASP A 131 0.08 -26.67 6.62
CA ASP A 131 -1.06 -27.57 6.39
C ASP A 131 -0.68 -29.06 6.62
N GLU A 132 0.55 -29.45 6.28
CA GLU A 132 1.05 -30.82 6.46
C GLU A 132 1.36 -31.16 7.93
N ALA A 133 1.87 -30.20 8.70
CA ALA A 133 2.10 -30.34 10.14
C ALA A 133 0.79 -30.56 10.92
N ASP A 134 -0.26 -29.82 10.58
CA ASP A 134 -1.59 -29.99 11.18
C ASP A 134 -2.23 -31.35 10.82
N SER A 135 -2.02 -31.81 9.59
CA SER A 135 -2.54 -33.10 9.10
C SER A 135 -1.87 -34.30 9.80
N SER A 136 -0.54 -34.23 10.01
CA SER A 136 0.22 -35.30 10.67
C SER A 136 -0.05 -35.40 12.18
N SER A 137 -0.38 -34.29 12.84
CA SER A 137 -0.76 -34.28 14.26
C SER A 137 -2.19 -34.77 14.52
N SER A 138 -3.04 -34.84 13.48
CA SER A 138 -4.45 -35.25 13.58
C SER A 138 -4.67 -36.77 13.53
N PHE A 139 -3.66 -37.57 13.16
CA PHE A 139 -3.78 -39.04 13.10
C PHE A 139 -3.15 -39.74 14.31
N ASP A 140 -3.71 -39.54 15.51
CA ASP A 140 -3.46 -40.46 16.63
C ASP A 140 -4.69 -40.62 17.55
N PRO A 141 -5.74 -41.33 17.12
CA PRO A 141 -6.95 -41.55 17.93
C PRO A 141 -6.71 -42.37 19.22
N LYS A 142 -5.55 -43.00 19.37
CA LYS A 142 -5.21 -43.82 20.55
C LYS A 142 -4.54 -43.03 21.68
N ARG A 143 -4.05 -41.82 21.41
CA ARG A 143 -3.31 -41.04 22.42
C ARG A 143 -4.23 -40.23 23.35
N ASN A 144 -5.44 -39.89 22.90
CA ASN A 144 -6.36 -39.02 23.65
C ASN A 144 -7.29 -39.81 24.60
N GLY A 145 -7.58 -41.09 24.31
CA GLY A 145 -8.37 -41.96 25.19
C GLY A 145 -7.62 -42.42 26.44
N PHE A 146 -6.29 -42.41 26.43
CA PHE A 146 -5.49 -42.78 27.60
C PHE A 146 -5.43 -41.66 28.65
N ILE A 147 -5.53 -40.39 28.22
CA ILE A 147 -5.44 -39.24 29.14
C ILE A 147 -6.80 -38.91 29.77
N GLU A 148 -7.92 -39.05 29.04
CA GLU A 148 -9.25 -38.77 29.61
C GLU A 148 -9.64 -39.70 30.77
N THR A 149 -9.11 -40.93 30.84
CA THR A 149 -9.45 -41.86 31.93
C THR A 149 -8.70 -41.55 33.23
N THR A 150 -7.67 -40.70 33.20
CA THR A 150 -6.85 -40.38 34.40
C THR A 150 -7.22 -39.07 35.09
N LEU A 151 -7.95 -38.17 34.41
CA LEU A 151 -8.22 -36.81 34.92
C LEU A 151 -9.67 -36.55 35.38
N TYR A 152 -10.59 -37.52 35.25
CA TYR A 152 -11.93 -37.43 35.82
C TYR A 152 -12.35 -38.77 36.45
N PRO A 153 -12.24 -38.94 37.78
CA PRO A 153 -12.98 -40.00 38.45
C PRO A 153 -14.49 -39.70 38.32
N SER A 154 -15.16 -40.45 37.46
CA SER A 154 -16.63 -40.50 37.37
C SER A 154 -17.17 -40.99 38.72
N ASN A 155 -17.56 -40.06 39.58
CA ASN A 155 -18.08 -40.35 40.91
C ASN A 155 -19.38 -39.57 41.18
N TYR A 156 -20.36 -39.72 40.27
CA TYR A 156 -21.75 -39.33 40.53
C TYR A 156 -22.69 -40.31 39.83
N ARG A 157 -22.74 -41.53 40.35
CA ARG A 157 -23.82 -42.46 40.04
C ARG A 157 -24.13 -43.24 41.31
N HIS A 158 -24.95 -42.65 42.18
CA HIS A 158 -25.87 -43.29 43.12
C HIS A 158 -26.29 -42.24 44.15
N LEU A 159 -27.50 -41.68 43.98
CA LEU A 159 -28.39 -41.20 45.04
C LEU A 159 -29.72 -40.81 44.37
N SER A 160 -30.43 -41.83 43.89
CA SER A 160 -31.85 -41.81 43.64
C SER A 160 -32.44 -42.99 44.40
N GLY A 161 -32.96 -42.69 45.59
CA GLY A 161 -33.65 -43.58 46.50
C GLY A 161 -34.36 -42.71 47.53
#